data_AF-A0A1D7Y6Y9-F1
#
_entry.id   AF-A0A1D7Y6Y9-F1
#
_cell.length_a   1.000
_cell.length_b   1.000
_cell.length_c   1.000
_cell.angle_alpha   90.00
_cell.angle_beta   90.00
_cell.angle_gamma   90.00
#
_symmetry.space_group_name_H-M   'P 1'
#
loop_
_entity.id
_entity.type
_entity.pdbx_description
1 polymer ?
#
loop_
_entity_poly.entity_id
_entity_poly.type
_entity_poly.pdbx_seq_one_letter_code
_entity_poly.pdbx_strand_id
1 'polypeptide(L)'
;MDEQAEGRALDRLLPRWDHREAHSIAVRAPRTRVLRAVEETRWRDVPVFHALMLAGSLGTRRDKADEPFLASMTGGGFTELHRDEAQLVIGAVVATAEPKGPARLAEPVADAFAAFDRPGHYKVAFDFRVGEGRLTTETRVLSTDEAARRRFARYWMLIRLPSGVIRREWLHGIRRRAESHPGTHPPNPEPCNRQ
;
A
#
# COMPACT_ATOMS: atom_id res chain seq x y z
N MET A 1 15.27 -23.47 -1.87
CA MET A 1 15.94 -22.53 -2.80
C MET A 1 15.24 -21.20 -2.61
N ASP A 2 15.54 -20.56 -1.48
CA ASP A 2 14.90 -19.35 -0.97
C ASP A 2 15.78 -18.14 -1.29
N GLU A 3 15.94 -17.85 -2.57
CA GLU A 3 16.69 -16.67 -3.06
C GLU A 3 15.93 -15.34 -2.82
N GLN A 4 14.87 -15.39 -2.01
CA GLN A 4 13.90 -14.33 -1.83
C GLN A 4 13.93 -13.68 -0.44
N ALA A 5 14.71 -14.22 0.51
CA ALA A 5 14.71 -13.83 1.92
C ALA A 5 15.84 -12.84 2.31
N GLU A 6 16.86 -12.64 1.46
CA GLU A 6 17.95 -11.72 1.78
C GLU A 6 17.65 -10.32 1.20
N GLY A 7 17.23 -9.37 2.06
CA GLY A 7 17.25 -7.94 1.75
C GLY A 7 15.92 -7.18 1.75
N ARG A 8 14.80 -7.74 2.23
CA ARG A 8 13.53 -6.99 2.29
C ARG A 8 13.51 -6.07 3.51
N ALA A 9 13.25 -4.78 3.30
CA ALA A 9 13.12 -3.84 4.41
C ALA A 9 12.05 -4.25 5.44
N LEU A 10 11.00 -4.95 5.00
CA LEU A 10 9.95 -5.48 5.86
C LEU A 10 10.47 -6.52 6.88
N ASP A 11 11.50 -7.31 6.54
CA ASP A 11 12.11 -8.28 7.45
C ASP A 11 12.91 -7.59 8.57
N ARG A 12 13.50 -6.44 8.28
CA ARG A 12 14.15 -5.60 9.30
C ARG A 12 13.13 -4.86 10.18
N LEU A 13 12.10 -4.27 9.56
CA LEU A 13 11.12 -3.41 10.24
C LEU A 13 10.10 -4.21 11.07
N LEU A 14 9.70 -5.39 10.60
CA LEU A 14 8.71 -6.24 11.25
C LEU A 14 9.05 -7.74 11.06
N PRO A 15 10.14 -8.23 11.70
CA PRO A 15 10.64 -9.61 11.57
C PRO A 15 9.70 -10.66 12.16
N ARG A 16 8.82 -10.25 13.07
CA ARG A 16 7.80 -11.11 13.69
C ARG A 16 6.42 -10.55 13.38
N TRP A 17 5.47 -11.45 13.18
CA TRP A 17 4.10 -11.08 12.87
C TRP A 17 3.12 -12.12 13.42
N ASP A 18 1.95 -11.65 13.85
CA ASP A 18 0.79 -12.48 14.19
C ASP A 18 0.01 -12.88 12.93
N HIS A 19 -0.05 -11.96 11.97
CA HIS A 19 -0.82 -12.12 10.74
C HIS A 19 -0.02 -11.65 9.54
N ARG A 20 -0.17 -12.37 8.43
CA ARG A 20 0.46 -12.09 7.15
C ARG A 20 -0.53 -12.30 6.02
N GLU A 21 -0.54 -11.37 5.06
CA GLU A 21 -1.27 -11.49 3.80
C GLU A 21 -0.34 -11.08 2.67
N ALA A 22 -0.27 -11.86 1.59
CA ALA A 22 0.60 -11.54 0.46
C ALA A 22 -0.10 -11.79 -0.87
N HIS A 23 0.11 -10.87 -1.81
CA HIS A 23 -0.41 -10.96 -3.17
C HIS A 23 0.67 -10.56 -4.16
N SER A 24 0.57 -11.07 -5.39
CA SER A 24 1.47 -10.68 -6.46
C SER A 24 0.79 -10.75 -7.82
N ILE A 25 1.31 -9.97 -8.75
CA ILE A 25 0.84 -9.91 -10.13
C ILE A 25 2.03 -9.76 -11.08
N ALA A 26 1.96 -10.37 -12.26
CA ALA A 26 2.93 -10.10 -13.32
C ALA A 26 2.73 -8.67 -13.87
N VAL A 27 3.83 -7.99 -14.18
CA VAL A 27 3.84 -6.63 -14.71
C VAL A 27 4.87 -6.50 -15.83
N ARG A 28 4.47 -5.88 -16.94
CA ARG A 28 5.28 -5.65 -18.14
C ARG A 28 5.70 -4.18 -18.24
N ALA A 29 6.40 -3.70 -17.22
CA ALA A 29 6.92 -2.33 -17.17
C ALA A 29 8.23 -2.27 -16.37
N PRO A 30 9.11 -1.28 -16.63
CA PRO A 30 10.32 -1.05 -15.83
C PRO A 30 10.01 -0.80 -14.35
N ARG A 31 10.90 -1.22 -13.43
CA ARG A 31 10.70 -1.13 -11.97
C ARG A 31 10.34 0.28 -11.50
N THR A 32 11.07 1.28 -11.97
CA THR A 32 10.86 2.71 -11.65
C THR A 32 9.45 3.17 -12.03
N ARG A 33 8.93 2.71 -13.17
CA ARG A 33 7.58 3.03 -13.63
C ARG A 33 6.51 2.33 -12.82
N VAL A 34 6.77 1.10 -12.37
CA VAL A 34 5.86 0.36 -11.50
C VAL A 34 5.78 1.04 -10.13
N LEU A 35 6.90 1.39 -9.49
CA LEU A 35 6.88 2.10 -8.22
C LEU A 35 6.24 3.49 -8.32
N ARG A 36 6.54 4.25 -9.37
CA ARG A 36 5.83 5.50 -9.64
C ARG A 36 4.32 5.29 -9.79
N ALA A 37 3.91 4.21 -10.45
CA ALA A 37 2.50 3.87 -10.56
C ALA A 37 1.87 3.51 -9.21
N VAL A 38 2.61 2.96 -8.24
CA VAL A 38 2.12 2.76 -6.87
C VAL A 38 1.69 4.10 -6.26
N GLU A 39 2.51 5.13 -6.38
CA GLU A 39 2.24 6.45 -5.80
C GLU A 39 1.09 7.19 -6.47
N GLU A 40 0.97 7.01 -7.78
CA GLU A 40 0.01 7.74 -8.58
C GLU A 40 -1.33 7.02 -8.76
N THR A 41 -1.45 5.77 -8.29
CA THR A 41 -2.70 5.00 -8.34
C THR A 41 -3.74 5.67 -7.44
N ARG A 42 -4.96 5.85 -7.96
CA ARG A 42 -6.04 6.58 -7.27
C ARG A 42 -7.09 5.63 -6.73
N TRP A 43 -7.91 6.09 -5.79
CA TRP A 43 -9.01 5.28 -5.25
C TRP A 43 -10.01 4.81 -6.33
N ARG A 44 -10.23 5.60 -7.38
CA ARG A 44 -11.06 5.21 -8.53
C ARG A 44 -10.53 4.01 -9.32
N ASP A 45 -9.23 3.70 -9.20
CA ASP A 45 -8.63 2.53 -9.86
C ASP A 45 -8.88 1.23 -9.06
N VAL A 46 -9.58 1.32 -7.93
CA VAL A 46 -9.90 0.24 -6.97
C VAL A 46 -11.43 0.10 -6.85
N PRO A 47 -12.10 -0.62 -7.77
CA PRO A 47 -13.56 -0.60 -7.92
C PRO A 47 -14.32 -1.07 -6.67
N VAL A 48 -13.77 -2.02 -5.92
CA VAL A 48 -14.39 -2.58 -4.70
C VAL A 48 -14.39 -1.56 -3.56
N PHE A 49 -13.31 -0.79 -3.40
CA PHE A 49 -13.27 0.28 -2.41
C PHE A 49 -14.22 1.42 -2.81
N HIS A 50 -14.28 1.76 -4.10
CA HIS A 50 -15.24 2.73 -4.62
C HIS A 50 -16.69 2.30 -4.35
N ALA A 51 -17.03 1.04 -4.55
CA ALA A 51 -18.36 0.49 -4.26
C ALA A 51 -18.71 0.54 -2.76
N LEU A 52 -17.76 0.17 -1.88
CA LEU A 52 -17.93 0.26 -0.43
C LEU A 52 -18.05 1.72 0.05
N MET A 53 -17.31 2.64 -0.56
CA MET A 53 -17.43 4.08 -0.29
C MET A 53 -18.78 4.62 -0.75
N LEU A 54 -19.26 4.29 -1.96
CA LEU A 54 -20.56 4.72 -2.47
C LEU A 54 -21.73 4.26 -1.59
N ALA A 55 -21.63 3.10 -0.95
CA ALA A 55 -22.67 2.57 -0.05
C ALA A 55 -22.83 3.36 1.26
N GLY A 56 -21.89 4.27 1.60
CA GLY A 56 -21.81 4.86 2.95
C GLY A 56 -22.18 6.33 3.16
N SER A 57 -22.67 7.11 2.16
CA SER A 57 -23.08 8.55 2.19
C SER A 57 -22.97 9.23 0.80
N LEU A 58 -23.99 10.01 0.48
CA LEU A 58 -24.05 10.90 -0.70
C LEU A 58 -23.28 12.21 -0.44
N GLY A 59 -22.65 12.77 -1.49
CA GLY A 59 -22.38 14.22 -1.58
C GLY A 59 -20.91 14.65 -1.51
N THR A 60 -20.16 14.31 -0.48
CA THR A 60 -18.81 14.90 -0.19
C THR A 60 -17.63 14.14 -0.81
N ARG A 61 -17.88 13.18 -1.72
CA ARG A 61 -16.96 12.05 -1.96
C ARG A 61 -16.33 11.96 -3.35
N ARG A 62 -16.73 12.81 -4.29
CA ARG A 62 -16.16 12.80 -5.65
C ARG A 62 -14.68 13.25 -5.62
N ASP A 63 -14.36 14.21 -4.75
CA ASP A 63 -13.00 14.76 -4.63
C ASP A 63 -11.97 13.76 -4.08
N LYS A 64 -12.41 12.82 -3.22
CA LYS A 64 -11.52 11.77 -2.68
C LYS A 64 -11.27 10.61 -3.65
N ALA A 65 -12.13 10.42 -4.67
CA ALA A 65 -11.96 9.33 -5.63
C ALA A 65 -10.74 9.54 -6.54
N ASP A 66 -10.40 10.80 -6.79
CA ASP A 66 -9.22 11.20 -7.55
C ASP A 66 -7.97 11.36 -6.67
N GLU A 67 -8.05 11.28 -5.36
CA GLU A 67 -6.86 11.34 -4.51
C GLU A 67 -5.99 10.07 -4.70
N PRO A 68 -4.65 10.19 -4.81
CA PRO A 68 -3.77 9.04 -4.80
C PRO A 68 -3.94 8.23 -3.51
N PHE A 69 -4.08 6.90 -3.62
CA PHE A 69 -4.45 6.08 -2.47
C PHE A 69 -3.37 6.14 -1.37
N LEU A 70 -2.08 6.14 -1.76
CA LEU A 70 -0.97 6.29 -0.82
C LEU A 70 -1.01 7.64 -0.09
N ALA A 71 -1.26 8.73 -0.80
CA ALA A 71 -1.35 10.07 -0.20
C ALA A 71 -2.50 10.16 0.82
N SER A 72 -3.64 9.55 0.49
CA SER A 72 -4.80 9.48 1.39
C SER A 72 -4.49 8.66 2.66
N MET A 73 -3.76 7.55 2.52
CA MET A 73 -3.35 6.73 3.67
C MET A 73 -2.30 7.44 4.53
N THR A 74 -1.32 8.12 3.93
CA THR A 74 -0.30 8.84 4.69
C THR A 74 -0.87 10.07 5.40
N GLY A 75 -1.79 10.80 4.75
CA GLY A 75 -2.60 11.83 5.41
C GLY A 75 -3.48 11.29 6.55
N GLY A 76 -3.80 9.99 6.52
CA GLY A 76 -4.52 9.26 7.57
C GLY A 76 -3.64 8.71 8.69
N GLY A 77 -2.34 9.02 8.73
CA GLY A 77 -1.42 8.63 9.80
C GLY A 77 -0.56 7.39 9.52
N PHE A 78 -0.66 6.80 8.32
CA PHE A 78 0.39 5.89 7.85
C PHE A 78 1.63 6.68 7.47
N THR A 79 2.80 6.06 7.56
CA THR A 79 4.07 6.72 7.26
C THR A 79 4.94 5.86 6.37
N GLU A 80 5.82 6.50 5.61
CA GLU A 80 6.86 5.83 4.84
C GLU A 80 7.96 5.36 5.81
N LEU A 81 8.19 4.04 5.86
CA LEU A 81 9.21 3.42 6.72
C LEU A 81 10.49 3.11 5.96
N HIS A 82 10.39 2.90 4.65
CA HIS A 82 11.52 2.60 3.78
C HIS A 82 11.16 2.85 2.31
N ARG A 83 12.13 3.33 1.54
CA ARG A 83 12.03 3.48 0.09
C ARG A 83 13.38 3.25 -0.57
N ASP A 84 13.36 2.48 -1.65
CA ASP A 84 14.43 2.36 -2.63
C ASP A 84 13.86 2.21 -4.06
N GLU A 85 14.69 1.87 -5.04
CA GLU A 85 14.30 1.74 -6.45
C GLU A 85 13.38 0.57 -6.77
N ALA A 86 13.25 -0.41 -5.87
CA ALA A 86 12.49 -1.63 -6.07
C ALA A 86 11.43 -1.88 -4.98
N GLN A 87 11.49 -1.19 -3.85
CA GLN A 87 10.62 -1.40 -2.71
C GLN A 87 10.18 -0.09 -2.04
N LEU A 88 8.90 -0.02 -1.71
CA LEU A 88 8.31 0.97 -0.82
C LEU A 88 7.66 0.25 0.35
N VAL A 89 7.94 0.67 1.59
CA VAL A 89 7.31 0.15 2.80
C VAL A 89 6.57 1.26 3.53
N ILE A 90 5.29 1.01 3.79
CA ILE A 90 4.41 1.91 4.53
C ILE A 90 4.00 1.20 5.82
N GLY A 91 3.88 1.93 6.92
CA GLY A 91 3.40 1.35 8.18
C GLY A 91 2.72 2.33 9.11
N ALA A 92 2.10 1.78 10.14
CA ALA A 92 1.36 2.51 11.16
C ALA A 92 1.32 1.72 12.47
N VAL A 93 1.17 2.43 13.58
CA VAL A 93 0.90 1.85 14.89
C VAL A 93 -0.47 2.29 15.35
N VAL A 94 -1.34 1.35 15.75
CA VAL A 94 -2.76 1.65 16.01
C VAL A 94 -3.18 1.08 17.35
N ALA A 95 -3.89 1.88 18.15
CA ALA A 95 -4.47 1.44 19.41
C ALA A 95 -5.68 0.52 19.19
N THR A 96 -5.79 -0.55 19.97
CA THR A 96 -6.86 -1.57 19.84
C THR A 96 -8.15 -1.22 20.60
N ALA A 97 -8.09 -0.33 21.59
CA ALA A 97 -9.24 0.01 22.44
C ALA A 97 -10.03 1.23 21.92
N GLU A 98 -9.32 2.29 21.55
CA GLU A 98 -9.88 3.54 21.01
C GLU A 98 -9.08 3.94 19.77
N PRO A 99 -9.38 3.38 18.58
CA PRO A 99 -8.66 3.70 17.36
C PRO A 99 -9.03 5.12 16.90
N LYS A 100 -8.41 6.15 17.51
CA LYS A 100 -8.49 7.57 17.09
C LYS A 100 -7.61 7.87 15.87
N GLY A 101 -7.18 6.83 15.15
CA GLY A 101 -6.18 6.87 14.10
C GLY A 101 -4.83 6.31 14.54
N PRO A 102 -3.85 6.21 13.62
CA PRO A 102 -2.50 5.81 13.92
C PRO A 102 -1.80 6.75 14.92
N ALA A 103 -0.95 6.18 15.77
CA ALA A 103 -0.08 6.92 16.65
C ALA A 103 0.98 7.69 15.85
N ARG A 104 1.21 8.95 16.22
CA ARG A 104 2.34 9.72 15.69
C ARG A 104 3.63 9.14 16.25
N LEU A 105 4.56 8.81 15.36
CA LEU A 105 5.88 8.29 15.70
C LEU A 105 6.90 9.44 15.69
N ALA A 106 7.98 9.27 16.46
CA ALA A 106 9.10 10.20 16.47
C ALA A 106 10.04 9.91 15.30
N GLU A 107 10.83 10.91 14.89
CA GLU A 107 11.89 10.72 13.90
C GLU A 107 13.18 10.17 14.57
N PRO A 108 13.93 9.27 13.92
CA PRO A 108 13.66 8.63 12.62
C PRO A 108 12.50 7.62 12.68
N VAL A 109 11.51 7.79 11.81
CA VAL A 109 10.23 7.07 11.91
C VAL A 109 10.35 5.55 11.81
N ALA A 110 11.30 5.05 11.00
CA ALA A 110 11.56 3.63 10.83
C ALA A 110 12.01 2.96 12.14
N ASP A 111 12.93 3.60 12.86
CA ASP A 111 13.47 3.10 14.13
C ASP A 111 12.41 3.18 15.22
N ALA A 112 11.66 4.29 15.28
CA ALA A 112 10.55 4.45 16.20
C ALA A 112 9.45 3.40 15.98
N PHE A 113 9.14 3.07 14.72
CA PHE A 113 8.20 1.98 14.39
C PHE A 113 8.73 0.61 14.84
N ALA A 114 9.98 0.30 14.50
CA ALA A 114 10.59 -0.99 14.82
C ALA A 114 10.64 -1.22 16.35
N ALA A 115 11.05 -0.21 17.10
CA ALA A 115 11.19 -0.25 18.56
C ALA A 115 9.86 -0.14 19.33
N PHE A 116 8.75 0.22 18.69
CA PHE A 116 7.48 0.43 19.40
C PHE A 116 6.97 -0.86 20.06
N ASP A 117 6.70 -0.77 21.37
CA ASP A 117 6.27 -1.87 22.24
C ASP A 117 5.16 -1.49 23.24
N ARG A 118 4.66 -0.24 23.22
CA ARG A 118 3.64 0.23 24.18
C ARG A 118 2.39 -0.68 24.15
N PRO A 119 1.96 -1.25 25.28
CA PRO A 119 0.79 -2.12 25.33
C PRO A 119 -0.49 -1.47 24.78
N GLY A 120 -1.42 -2.30 24.33
CA GLY A 120 -2.70 -1.93 23.76
C GLY A 120 -2.67 -1.63 22.26
N HIS A 121 -1.57 -1.88 21.56
CA HIS A 121 -1.39 -1.50 20.16
C HIS A 121 -1.14 -2.69 19.23
N TYR A 122 -1.27 -2.45 17.94
CA TYR A 122 -0.65 -3.28 16.91
C TYR A 122 0.12 -2.42 15.92
N LYS A 123 1.22 -2.99 15.43
CA LYS A 123 2.01 -2.48 14.31
C LYS A 123 1.50 -3.15 13.04
N VAL A 124 1.23 -2.36 12.00
CA VAL A 124 0.95 -2.86 10.66
C VAL A 124 1.96 -2.26 9.71
N ALA A 125 2.55 -3.09 8.85
CA ALA A 125 3.40 -2.65 7.77
C ALA A 125 3.05 -3.42 6.50
N PHE A 126 3.07 -2.75 5.36
CA PHE A 126 2.95 -3.39 4.07
C PHE A 126 3.93 -2.82 3.07
N ASP A 127 4.39 -3.67 2.15
CA ASP A 127 5.29 -3.28 1.08
C ASP A 127 4.62 -3.29 -0.30
N PHE A 128 5.22 -2.54 -1.22
CA PHE A 128 5.10 -2.75 -2.65
C PHE A 128 6.51 -3.00 -3.18
N ARG A 129 6.72 -4.17 -3.78
CA ARG A 129 8.04 -4.60 -4.23
C ARG A 129 8.00 -5.11 -5.67
N VAL A 130 8.97 -4.69 -6.46
CA VAL A 130 9.08 -5.03 -7.88
C VAL A 130 10.34 -5.83 -8.14
N GLY A 131 10.18 -7.07 -8.60
CA GLY A 131 11.29 -7.96 -8.93
C GLY A 131 10.86 -8.96 -10.00
N GLU A 132 11.77 -9.33 -10.91
CA GLU A 132 11.55 -10.39 -11.90
C GLU A 132 10.25 -10.24 -12.73
N GLY A 133 9.88 -9.01 -13.11
CA GLY A 133 8.64 -8.76 -13.86
C GLY A 133 7.37 -8.99 -13.04
N ARG A 134 7.46 -8.94 -11.71
CA ARG A 134 6.33 -9.08 -10.78
C ARG A 134 6.27 -7.91 -9.82
N LEU A 135 5.06 -7.44 -9.56
CA LEU A 135 4.73 -6.57 -8.43
C LEU A 135 4.15 -7.44 -7.31
N THR A 136 4.72 -7.33 -6.13
CA THR A 136 4.29 -8.05 -4.92
C THR A 136 3.91 -7.04 -3.83
N THR A 137 2.93 -7.38 -3.03
CA THR A 137 2.62 -6.70 -1.77
C THR A 137 2.47 -7.71 -0.66
N GLU A 138 3.11 -7.46 0.47
CA GLU A 138 3.03 -8.23 1.69
C GLU A 138 2.61 -7.31 2.83
N THR A 139 1.56 -7.66 3.54
CA THR A 139 1.11 -6.98 4.76
C THR A 139 1.41 -7.87 5.96
N ARG A 140 2.06 -7.30 6.98
CA ARG A 140 2.33 -7.94 8.27
C ARG A 140 1.69 -7.13 9.40
N VAL A 141 1.17 -7.84 10.38
CA VAL A 141 0.65 -7.24 11.61
C VAL A 141 1.27 -7.91 12.82
N LEU A 142 1.71 -7.11 13.78
CA LEU A 142 2.23 -7.57 15.07
C LEU A 142 1.58 -6.79 16.21
N SER A 143 0.99 -7.49 17.16
CA SER A 143 0.40 -6.91 18.35
C SER A 143 1.46 -6.71 19.44
N THR A 144 1.37 -5.64 20.23
CA THR A 144 2.36 -5.34 21.28
C THR A 144 2.21 -6.22 22.53
N ASP A 145 1.01 -6.77 22.73
CA ASP A 145 0.71 -7.67 23.84
C ASP A 145 -0.42 -8.64 23.47
N GLU A 146 -0.62 -9.62 24.35
CA GLU A 146 -1.56 -10.71 24.17
C GLU A 146 -3.04 -10.25 24.17
N ALA A 147 -3.40 -9.19 24.90
CA ALA A 147 -4.76 -8.67 24.88
C ALA A 147 -5.07 -7.97 23.54
N ALA A 148 -4.12 -7.17 23.03
CA ALA A 148 -4.16 -6.58 21.70
C ALA A 148 -4.23 -7.67 20.62
N ARG A 149 -3.43 -8.72 20.75
CA ARG A 149 -3.41 -9.87 19.85
C ARG A 149 -4.77 -10.55 19.73
N ARG A 150 -5.41 -10.88 20.85
CA ARG A 150 -6.74 -11.51 20.84
C ARG A 150 -7.81 -10.60 20.23
N ARG A 151 -7.77 -9.29 20.50
CA ARG A 151 -8.70 -8.32 19.89
C ARG A 151 -8.50 -8.24 18.38
N PHE A 152 -7.24 -8.09 17.95
CA PHE A 152 -6.92 -7.98 16.54
C PHE A 152 -7.21 -9.28 15.80
N ALA A 153 -6.95 -10.45 16.37
CA ALA A 153 -7.26 -11.73 15.73
C ALA A 153 -8.76 -11.88 15.40
N ARG A 154 -9.65 -11.45 16.32
CA ARG A 154 -11.10 -11.42 16.06
C ARG A 154 -11.46 -10.45 14.94
N TYR A 155 -10.88 -9.25 14.96
CA TYR A 155 -11.07 -8.25 13.91
C TYR A 155 -10.57 -8.76 12.55
N TRP A 156 -9.39 -9.38 12.52
CA TRP A 156 -8.75 -9.92 11.33
C TRP A 156 -9.62 -10.98 10.64
N MET A 157 -10.28 -11.85 11.41
CA MET A 157 -11.21 -12.84 10.83
C MET A 157 -12.35 -12.19 10.03
N LEU A 158 -12.80 -11.00 10.44
CA LEU A 158 -13.87 -10.25 9.76
C LEU A 158 -13.34 -9.56 8.49
N ILE A 159 -12.14 -8.98 8.55
CA ILE A 159 -11.63 -8.11 7.48
C ILE A 159 -10.73 -8.81 6.46
N ARG A 160 -10.14 -9.98 6.77
CA ARG A 160 -9.09 -10.58 5.92
C ARG A 160 -9.52 -10.78 4.47
N LEU A 161 -10.73 -11.29 4.26
CA LEU A 161 -11.27 -11.59 2.92
C LEU A 161 -11.55 -10.33 2.12
N PRO A 162 -12.34 -9.36 2.62
CA PRO A 162 -12.56 -8.11 1.89
C PRO A 162 -11.26 -7.32 1.69
N SER A 163 -10.35 -7.29 2.67
CA SER A 163 -9.04 -6.64 2.53
C SER A 163 -8.15 -7.31 1.49
N GLY A 164 -8.18 -8.64 1.37
CA GLY A 164 -7.44 -9.37 0.34
C GLY A 164 -7.93 -9.03 -1.08
N VAL A 165 -9.25 -8.87 -1.27
CA VAL A 165 -9.81 -8.41 -2.55
C VAL A 165 -9.32 -6.99 -2.87
N ILE A 166 -9.39 -6.06 -1.92
CA ILE A 166 -8.90 -4.69 -2.09
C ILE A 166 -7.42 -4.68 -2.50
N ARG A 167 -6.57 -5.49 -1.86
CA ARG A 167 -5.14 -5.59 -2.21
C ARG A 167 -4.90 -6.14 -3.62
N ARG A 168 -5.71 -7.10 -4.08
CA ARG A 168 -5.65 -7.56 -5.47
C ARG A 168 -6.03 -6.44 -6.44
N GLU A 169 -7.06 -5.66 -6.11
CA GLU A 169 -7.46 -4.50 -6.92
C GLU A 169 -6.37 -3.43 -6.98
N TRP A 170 -5.62 -3.19 -5.88
CA TRP A 170 -4.44 -2.31 -5.90
C TRP A 170 -3.43 -2.79 -6.95
N LEU A 171 -3.05 -4.07 -6.89
CA LEU A 171 -2.09 -4.65 -7.84
C LEU A 171 -2.57 -4.54 -9.28
N HIS A 172 -3.86 -4.76 -9.54
CA HIS A 172 -4.44 -4.60 -10.86
C HIS A 172 -4.43 -3.14 -11.34
N GLY A 173 -4.79 -2.19 -10.49
CA GLY A 173 -4.74 -0.76 -10.78
C GLY A 173 -3.33 -0.28 -11.11
N ILE A 174 -2.37 -0.65 -10.26
CA ILE A 174 -0.95 -0.32 -10.42
C ILE A 174 -0.42 -0.92 -11.72
N ARG A 175 -0.72 -2.20 -12.00
CA ARG A 175 -0.30 -2.85 -13.26
C ARG A 175 -0.86 -2.09 -14.47
N ARG A 176 -2.17 -1.81 -14.49
CA ARG A 176 -2.79 -1.09 -15.62
C ARG A 176 -2.09 0.25 -15.83
N ARG A 177 -1.87 1.02 -14.77
CA ARG A 177 -1.18 2.32 -14.86
C ARG A 177 0.27 2.17 -15.33
N ALA A 178 1.01 1.22 -14.77
CA ALA A 178 2.42 0.99 -15.12
C ALA A 178 2.60 0.53 -16.57
N GLU A 179 1.68 -0.24 -17.12
CA GLU A 179 1.74 -0.75 -18.49
C GLU A 179 1.15 0.23 -19.53
N SER A 180 0.29 1.16 -19.10
CA SER A 180 -0.31 2.20 -19.96
C SER A 180 0.76 3.16 -20.48
N HIS A 181 1.23 2.98 -21.72
CA HIS A 181 2.26 3.82 -22.36
C HIS A 181 1.97 5.31 -22.18
N PRO A 182 2.97 6.14 -21.80
CA PRO A 182 2.93 7.53 -22.23
C PRO A 182 3.25 7.55 -23.73
N GLY A 183 2.21 7.56 -24.57
CA GLY A 183 2.33 8.04 -25.95
C GLY A 183 1.84 7.12 -27.06
N THR A 184 0.85 7.61 -27.80
CA THR A 184 1.03 7.93 -29.24
C THR A 184 0.36 9.29 -29.45
N HIS A 185 1.13 10.38 -29.33
CA HIS A 185 0.81 11.57 -30.10
C HIS A 185 1.29 11.26 -31.52
N PRO A 186 0.42 11.26 -32.55
CA PRO A 186 0.91 11.18 -33.92
C PRO A 186 1.87 12.37 -34.15
N PRO A 187 2.98 12.20 -34.89
CA PRO A 187 3.78 13.35 -35.29
C PRO A 187 2.85 14.34 -35.97
N ASN A 188 2.82 15.57 -35.46
CA ASN A 188 2.11 16.69 -36.08
C ASN A 188 2.58 16.75 -37.55
N PRO A 189 1.68 16.65 -38.56
CA PRO A 189 2.13 16.80 -39.94
C PRO A 189 2.70 18.21 -40.07
N GLU A 190 3.97 18.28 -40.48
CA GLU A 190 4.62 19.54 -40.81
C GLU A 190 3.71 20.32 -41.79
N PRO A 191 3.52 21.63 -41.61
CA PRO A 191 2.77 22.42 -42.57
C PRO A 191 3.53 22.36 -43.90
N CYS A 192 2.92 21.71 -44.89
CA CYS A 192 3.37 21.72 -46.28
C CYS A 192 3.37 23.17 -46.76
N ASN A 193 4.54 23.81 -46.72
CA ASN A 193 4.74 25.15 -47.22
C ASN A 193 4.80 25.05 -48.75
N ARG A 194 3.68 25.34 -49.41
CA ARG A 194 3.58 25.37 -50.87
C ARG A 194 3.96 26.78 -51.33
N GLN A 195 5.11 26.88 -51.99
CA GLN A 195 5.51 28.03 -52.82
C GLN A 195 4.66 28.09 -54.09
#